data_AF-A0A4R8XKT3-F1
#
_entry.id   AF-A0A4R8XKT3-F1
#
_cell.length_a   1.000
_cell.length_b   1.000
_cell.length_c   1.000
_cell.angle_alpha   90.00
_cell.angle_beta   90.00
_cell.angle_gamma   90.00
#
_symmetry.space_group_name_H-M   'P 1'
#
loop_
_entity.id
_entity.type
_entity.pdbx_description
1 polymer ?
#
loop_
_entity_poly.entity_id
_entity_poly.type
_entity_poly.pdbx_seq_one_letter_code
_entity_poly.pdbx_strand_id
1 'polypeptide(L)'
;MIMNDLSEKGAAPRKSLAEHPSVDDEADKRRQYVAANRDRIREMNRLWRADHLERARQINRDSVRRATARRHRESERRARGRERAKRWREAHPDRRRQYQQRWMDENRAKVREYYNRYYDSHRDEVNARAAARRDADPDRTKQISKEWAARNKERRAELQRTRRSDPGTYQSELEVNAAARRLKRSLRRAGLPPKRLHPTTAAERRVHEREADVYFNDLSRPEHLRQFTVFAESLTEHMLKNGARMREFAKAYVETRARIGLPPVPVETILYARGVEIVTERMRRIDLLTSHDVAAAVRSTKAEMRRDERQRQFDHFV
;
A
#
# COMPACT_ATOMS: atom_id res chain seq x y z
N MET A 1 61.18 95.35 14.73
CA MET A 1 62.60 95.69 14.52
C MET A 1 63.25 94.46 13.91
N ILE A 2 63.77 94.60 12.67
CA ILE A 2 64.75 93.73 11.97
C ILE A 2 64.19 92.32 11.59
N MET A 3 63.83 91.94 10.34
CA MET A 3 64.44 92.03 8.99
C MET A 3 65.81 91.35 8.82
N ASN A 4 65.81 90.16 8.21
CA ASN A 4 66.69 89.63 7.14
C ASN A 4 67.08 88.16 7.37
N ASP A 5 67.49 87.36 6.39
CA ASP A 5 67.12 87.11 4.99
C ASP A 5 67.95 85.87 4.57
N LEU A 6 67.54 85.19 3.48
CA LEU A 6 68.36 84.39 2.56
C LEU A 6 68.90 82.96 2.91
N SER A 7 68.38 82.00 2.13
CA SER A 7 69.13 81.18 1.14
C SER A 7 69.21 79.64 1.35
N GLU A 8 68.44 78.96 0.50
CA GLU A 8 68.72 77.74 -0.27
C GLU A 8 69.85 76.78 0.15
N LYS A 9 69.52 75.48 0.26
CA LYS A 9 70.08 74.40 -0.58
C LYS A 9 69.53 73.03 -0.18
N GLY A 10 69.12 72.25 -1.18
CA GLY A 10 69.11 70.78 -1.10
C GLY A 10 67.79 70.05 -1.31
N ALA A 11 67.14 70.23 -2.47
CA ALA A 11 66.15 69.27 -2.95
C ALA A 11 66.85 67.97 -3.36
N ALA A 12 66.75 66.93 -2.53
CA ALA A 12 67.20 65.57 -2.89
C ALA A 12 66.22 64.95 -3.93
N PRO A 13 66.73 64.27 -4.97
CA PRO A 13 65.88 63.70 -6.01
C PRO A 13 65.07 62.51 -5.47
N ARG A 14 63.75 62.56 -5.66
CA ARG A 14 62.87 61.40 -5.50
C ARG A 14 63.32 60.32 -6.50
N LYS A 15 63.75 59.16 -5.98
CA LYS A 15 64.00 57.96 -6.78
C LYS A 15 62.74 57.65 -7.61
N SER A 16 62.91 57.51 -8.92
CA SER A 16 61.89 57.00 -9.83
C SER A 16 61.45 55.60 -9.37
N LEU A 17 60.14 55.42 -9.22
CA LEU A 17 59.53 54.10 -9.12
C LEU A 17 59.84 53.36 -10.42
N ALA A 18 60.71 52.35 -10.34
CA ALA A 18 60.88 51.40 -11.42
C ALA A 18 59.53 50.70 -11.65
N GLU A 19 59.03 50.81 -12.88
CA GLU A 19 57.84 50.09 -13.34
C GLU A 19 58.03 48.59 -13.09
N HIS A 20 57.21 48.01 -12.22
CA HIS A 20 57.15 46.57 -12.06
C HIS A 20 56.58 45.97 -13.36
N PRO A 21 57.23 44.97 -14.00
CA PRO A 21 56.70 44.33 -15.19
C PRO A 21 55.32 43.73 -14.90
N SER A 22 54.39 43.90 -15.84
CA SER A 22 53.02 43.39 -15.75
C SER A 22 53.01 41.89 -15.47
N VAL A 23 52.18 41.44 -14.51
CA VAL A 23 51.99 40.02 -14.15
C VAL A 23 51.60 39.16 -15.36
N ASP A 24 50.98 39.78 -16.36
CA ASP A 24 50.56 39.12 -17.60
C ASP A 24 51.76 38.83 -18.53
N ASP A 25 52.77 39.71 -18.58
CA ASP A 25 53.99 39.51 -19.38
C ASP A 25 54.85 38.36 -18.84
N GLU A 26 54.88 38.18 -17.52
CA GLU A 26 55.58 37.06 -16.87
C GLU A 26 54.83 35.74 -17.06
N ALA A 27 53.49 35.77 -17.00
CA ALA A 27 52.66 34.60 -17.25
C ALA A 27 52.79 34.13 -18.71
N ASP A 28 52.83 35.04 -19.67
CA ASP A 28 52.98 34.71 -21.10
C ASP A 28 54.40 34.25 -21.44
N LYS A 29 55.44 34.87 -20.88
CA LYS A 29 56.82 34.37 -20.96
C LYS A 29 56.95 32.96 -20.37
N ARG A 30 56.27 32.67 -19.25
CA ARG A 30 56.23 31.33 -18.65
C ARG A 30 55.49 30.34 -19.53
N ARG A 31 54.38 30.72 -20.18
CA ARG A 31 53.66 29.86 -21.14
C ARG A 31 54.51 29.55 -22.36
N GLN A 32 55.19 30.55 -22.92
CA GLN A 32 56.12 30.38 -24.05
C GLN A 32 57.29 29.47 -23.67
N TYR A 33 57.87 29.66 -22.47
CA TYR A 33 58.94 28.79 -21.95
C TYR A 33 58.47 27.34 -21.74
N VAL A 34 57.27 27.13 -21.19
CA VAL A 34 56.68 25.80 -20.99
C VAL A 34 56.35 25.14 -22.32
N ALA A 35 55.89 25.90 -23.30
CA ALA A 35 55.61 25.39 -24.65
C ALA A 35 56.91 24.97 -25.37
N ALA A 36 57.96 25.80 -25.30
CA ALA A 36 59.26 25.51 -25.90
C ALA A 36 60.03 24.39 -25.19
N ASN A 37 59.84 24.20 -23.88
CA ASN A 37 60.56 23.20 -23.07
C ASN A 37 59.66 22.06 -22.59
N ARG A 38 58.55 21.81 -23.28
CA ARG A 38 57.49 20.90 -22.84
C ARG A 38 57.99 19.51 -22.48
N ASP A 39 58.83 18.93 -23.34
CA ASP A 39 59.32 17.57 -23.13
C ASP A 39 60.42 17.49 -22.06
N ARG A 40 61.28 18.53 -21.97
CA ARG A 40 62.25 18.66 -20.87
C ARG A 40 61.56 18.78 -19.52
N ILE A 41 60.49 19.57 -19.43
CA ILE A 41 59.68 19.72 -18.21
C ILE A 41 58.95 18.42 -17.87
N ARG A 42 58.45 17.69 -18.88
CA ARG A 42 57.84 16.37 -18.67
C ARG A 42 58.84 15.36 -18.11
N GLU A 43 60.03 15.29 -18.68
CA GLU A 43 61.08 14.36 -18.24
C GLU A 43 61.61 14.74 -16.85
N MET A 44 61.84 16.03 -16.59
CA MET A 44 62.21 16.52 -15.26
C MET A 44 61.12 16.20 -14.22
N ASN A 45 59.84 16.37 -14.55
CA ASN A 45 58.73 15.99 -13.68
C ASN A 45 58.62 14.48 -13.50
N ARG A 46 58.96 13.68 -14.53
CA ARG A 46 58.98 12.21 -14.46
C ARG A 46 60.06 11.75 -13.47
N LEU A 47 61.27 12.28 -13.60
CA LEU A 47 62.39 11.99 -12.70
C LEU A 47 62.10 12.47 -11.28
N TRP A 48 61.58 13.69 -11.12
CA TRP A 48 61.19 14.22 -9.82
C TRP A 48 60.11 13.36 -9.17
N ARG A 49 59.08 12.95 -9.92
CA ARG A 49 58.05 12.03 -9.42
C ARG A 49 58.63 10.67 -9.07
N ALA A 50 59.55 10.12 -9.86
CA ALA A 50 60.17 8.83 -9.58
C ALA A 50 60.99 8.87 -8.27
N ASP A 51 61.77 9.94 -8.08
CA ASP A 51 62.61 10.14 -6.90
C ASP A 51 61.79 10.50 -5.64
N HIS A 52 60.67 11.21 -5.80
CA HIS A 52 59.85 11.69 -4.68
C HIS A 52 58.58 10.86 -4.45
N LEU A 53 58.35 9.79 -5.22
CA LEU A 53 57.12 8.98 -5.16
C LEU A 53 56.92 8.39 -3.77
N GLU A 54 57.97 7.79 -3.21
CA GLU A 54 57.89 7.11 -1.93
C GLU A 54 57.71 8.10 -0.78
N ARG A 55 58.35 9.27 -0.86
CA ARG A 55 58.14 10.37 0.09
C ARG A 55 56.71 10.90 0.05
N ALA A 56 56.14 11.08 -1.15
CA ALA A 56 54.75 11.52 -1.31
C ALA A 56 53.75 10.47 -0.80
N ARG A 57 53.99 9.17 -1.07
CA ARG A 57 53.21 8.05 -0.52
C ARG A 57 53.28 8.03 1.01
N GLN A 58 54.45 8.23 1.58
CA GLN A 58 54.65 8.28 3.03
C GLN A 58 53.89 9.45 3.67
N ILE A 59 53.98 10.65 3.10
CA ILE A 59 53.21 11.83 3.55
C ILE A 59 51.70 11.56 3.48
N ASN A 60 51.22 10.90 2.41
CA ASN A 60 49.81 10.54 2.27
C ASN A 60 49.37 9.51 3.34
N ARG A 61 50.14 8.42 3.51
CA ARG A 61 49.92 7.43 4.58
C ARG A 61 49.85 8.08 5.95
N ASP A 62 50.77 8.99 6.26
CA ASP A 62 50.79 9.70 7.55
C ASP A 62 49.64 10.71 7.69
N SER A 63 49.25 11.38 6.60
CA SER A 63 48.06 12.24 6.58
C SER A 63 46.78 11.44 6.88
N VAL A 64 46.61 10.27 6.26
CA VAL A 64 45.48 9.36 6.50
C VAL A 64 45.51 8.84 7.94
N ARG A 65 46.67 8.45 8.47
CA ARG A 65 46.82 8.05 9.89
C ARG A 65 46.44 9.17 10.85
N ARG A 66 46.84 10.42 10.59
CA ARG A 66 46.44 11.56 11.42
C ARG A 66 44.94 11.86 11.29
N ALA A 67 44.36 11.77 10.11
CA ALA A 67 42.94 11.98 9.89
C ALA A 67 42.08 10.91 10.59
N THR A 68 42.46 9.65 10.48
CA THR A 68 41.80 8.53 11.18
C THR A 68 41.93 8.66 12.69
N ALA A 69 43.12 9.01 13.21
CA ALA A 69 43.30 9.28 14.64
C ALA A 69 42.43 10.46 15.14
N ARG A 70 42.26 11.53 14.36
CA ARG A 70 41.34 12.62 14.70
C ARG A 70 39.88 12.14 14.75
N ARG A 71 39.43 11.38 13.75
CA ARG A 71 38.08 10.79 13.72
C ARG A 71 37.85 9.87 14.91
N HIS A 72 38.84 9.03 15.26
CA HIS A 72 38.77 8.14 16.41
C HIS A 72 38.61 8.93 17.71
N ARG A 73 39.50 9.89 17.99
CA ARG A 73 39.40 10.75 19.18
C ARG A 73 38.05 11.49 19.26
N GLU A 74 37.56 11.96 18.12
CA GLU A 74 36.26 12.65 18.07
C GLU A 74 35.10 11.69 18.36
N SER A 75 35.15 10.47 17.82
CA SER A 75 34.17 9.41 18.08
C SER A 75 34.18 8.99 19.55
N GLU A 76 35.35 8.84 20.17
CA GLU A 76 35.50 8.55 21.60
C GLU A 76 34.97 9.69 22.46
N ARG A 77 35.27 10.94 22.11
CA ARG A 77 34.72 12.12 22.80
C ARG A 77 33.20 12.13 22.73
N ARG A 78 32.60 11.85 21.56
CA ARG A 78 31.15 11.71 21.41
C ARG A 78 30.60 10.54 22.21
N ALA A 79 31.28 9.39 22.22
CA ALA A 79 30.88 8.22 23.00
C ALA A 79 30.86 8.51 24.51
N ARG A 80 31.94 9.10 25.04
CA ARG A 80 32.00 9.56 26.44
C ARG A 80 30.90 10.58 26.75
N GLY A 81 30.60 11.47 25.81
CA GLY A 81 29.48 12.41 25.91
C GLY A 81 28.11 11.71 25.99
N ARG A 82 27.87 10.70 25.15
CA ARG A 82 26.64 9.88 25.19
C ARG A 82 26.50 9.13 26.50
N GLU A 83 27.58 8.54 27.01
CA GLU A 83 27.58 7.83 28.29
C GLU A 83 27.29 8.77 29.47
N ARG A 84 27.90 9.96 29.50
CA ARG A 84 27.57 10.97 30.52
C ARG A 84 26.11 11.41 30.44
N ALA A 85 25.60 11.65 29.24
CA ALA A 85 24.20 12.02 29.04
C ALA A 85 23.24 10.88 29.42
N LYS A 86 23.61 9.61 29.16
CA LYS A 86 22.85 8.43 29.58
C LYS A 86 22.76 8.35 31.10
N ARG A 87 23.91 8.40 31.79
CA ARG A 87 23.97 8.41 33.26
C ARG A 87 23.19 9.57 33.87
N TRP A 88 23.25 10.75 33.26
CA TRP A 88 22.48 11.90 33.73
C TRP A 88 20.96 11.68 33.59
N ARG A 89 20.51 11.10 32.47
CA ARG A 89 19.09 10.76 32.25
C ARG A 89 18.58 9.71 33.23
N GLU A 90 19.40 8.72 33.56
CA GLU A 90 19.08 7.66 34.54
C GLU A 90 19.00 8.22 35.96
N ALA A 91 19.92 9.11 36.34
CA ALA A 91 19.92 9.76 37.65
C ALA A 91 18.82 10.83 37.81
N HIS A 92 18.28 11.40 36.72
CA HIS A 92 17.30 12.50 36.77
C HIS A 92 16.07 12.26 35.87
N PRO A 93 15.25 11.22 36.15
CA PRO A 93 14.08 10.91 35.35
C PRO A 93 13.03 12.03 35.37
N ASP A 94 12.87 12.72 36.51
CA ASP A 94 11.87 13.79 36.67
C ASP A 94 12.24 15.06 35.90
N ARG A 95 13.51 15.47 35.93
CA ARG A 95 13.98 16.62 35.14
C ARG A 95 13.87 16.35 33.64
N ARG A 96 14.08 15.11 33.20
CA ARG A 96 13.84 14.70 31.82
C ARG A 96 12.36 14.81 31.47
N ARG A 97 11.45 14.32 32.32
CA ARG A 97 9.99 14.44 32.11
C ARG A 97 9.56 15.90 32.02
N GLN A 98 10.02 16.74 32.94
CA GLN A 98 9.71 18.18 32.95
C GLN A 98 10.26 18.92 31.72
N TYR A 99 11.50 18.64 31.33
CA TYR A 99 12.09 19.19 30.12
C TYR A 99 11.31 18.77 28.87
N GLN A 100 10.97 17.49 28.77
CA GLN A 100 10.17 16.97 27.66
C GLN A 100 8.78 17.60 27.62
N GLN A 101 8.14 17.76 28.79
CA GLN A 101 6.83 18.41 28.89
C GLN A 101 6.88 19.86 28.39
N ARG A 102 7.84 20.65 28.90
CA ARG A 102 8.04 22.05 28.46
C ARG A 102 8.32 22.14 26.97
N TRP A 103 9.20 21.27 26.45
CA TRP A 103 9.49 21.23 25.02
C TRP A 103 8.26 20.88 24.19
N MET A 104 7.44 19.92 24.64
CA MET A 104 6.19 19.56 23.96
C MET A 104 5.16 20.68 24.01
N ASP A 105 5.08 21.43 25.10
CA ASP A 105 4.16 22.57 25.25
C ASP A 105 4.59 23.73 24.33
N GLU A 106 5.88 24.07 24.31
CA GLU A 106 6.45 25.11 23.43
C GLU A 106 6.39 24.73 21.94
N ASN A 107 6.54 23.43 21.62
CA ASN A 107 6.57 22.94 20.23
C ASN A 107 5.29 22.22 19.81
N ARG A 108 4.20 22.35 20.56
CA ARG A 108 2.95 21.62 20.34
C ARG A 108 2.41 21.79 18.92
N ALA A 109 2.49 23.01 18.40
CA ALA A 109 2.06 23.34 17.04
C ALA A 109 2.93 22.62 15.99
N LYS A 110 4.25 22.67 16.13
CA LYS A 110 5.19 22.01 15.21
C LYS A 110 5.06 20.49 15.23
N VAL A 111 4.89 19.90 16.42
CA VAL A 111 4.65 18.46 16.56
C VAL A 111 3.35 18.07 15.89
N ARG A 112 2.27 18.82 16.12
CA ARG A 112 0.98 18.59 15.46
C ARG A 112 1.11 18.70 13.94
N GLU A 113 1.79 19.71 13.44
CA GLU A 113 1.99 19.93 12.01
C GLU A 113 2.80 18.80 11.37
N TYR A 114 3.88 18.34 12.02
CA TYR A 114 4.65 17.19 11.58
C TYR A 114 3.77 15.93 11.52
N TYR A 115 3.00 15.66 12.58
CA TYR A 115 2.08 14.52 12.59
C TYR A 115 1.00 14.66 11.51
N ASN A 116 0.44 15.84 11.30
CA ASN A 116 -0.55 16.07 10.25
C ASN A 116 0.06 15.78 8.87
N ARG A 117 1.25 16.31 8.56
CA ARG A 117 1.96 16.02 7.30
C ARG A 117 2.24 14.52 7.12
N TYR A 118 2.62 13.84 8.19
CA TYR A 118 2.80 12.38 8.16
C TYR A 118 1.47 11.65 7.91
N TYR A 119 0.40 12.05 8.60
CA TYR A 119 -0.93 11.48 8.44
C TYR A 119 -1.51 11.74 7.05
N ASP A 120 -1.28 12.92 6.46
CA ASP A 120 -1.77 13.27 5.13
C ASP A 120 -1.10 12.39 4.06
N SER A 121 0.20 12.13 4.21
CA SER A 121 0.96 11.26 3.30
C SER A 121 0.78 9.76 3.53
N HIS A 122 0.40 9.34 4.75
CA HIS A 122 0.27 7.93 5.14
C HIS A 122 -1.14 7.58 5.64
N ARG A 123 -2.14 8.33 5.18
CA ARG A 123 -3.51 8.23 5.68
C ARG A 123 -4.04 6.81 5.56
N ASP A 124 -3.84 6.21 4.40
CA ASP A 124 -4.36 4.87 4.09
C ASP A 124 -3.63 3.79 4.88
N GLU A 125 -2.31 3.89 5.03
CA GLU A 125 -1.52 2.96 5.86
C GLU A 125 -1.96 3.00 7.32
N VAL A 126 -2.11 4.20 7.90
CA VAL A 126 -2.52 4.34 9.30
C VAL A 126 -3.95 3.82 9.50
N ASN A 127 -4.84 4.13 8.57
CA ASN A 127 -6.22 3.62 8.61
C ASN A 127 -6.27 2.10 8.45
N ALA A 128 -5.47 1.52 7.55
CA ALA A 128 -5.37 0.08 7.35
C ALA A 128 -4.83 -0.61 8.61
N ARG A 129 -3.78 -0.07 9.23
CA ARG A 129 -3.24 -0.59 10.50
C ARG A 129 -4.26 -0.51 11.63
N ALA A 130 -4.98 0.61 11.73
CA ALA A 130 -6.05 0.78 12.71
C ALA A 130 -7.22 -0.18 12.45
N ALA A 131 -7.55 -0.45 11.18
CA ALA A 131 -8.58 -1.41 10.79
C ALA A 131 -8.15 -2.85 11.12
N ALA A 132 -6.93 -3.25 10.77
CA ALA A 132 -6.37 -4.55 11.07
C ALA A 132 -6.39 -4.85 12.57
N ARG A 133 -6.04 -3.87 13.43
CA ARG A 133 -6.15 -4.02 14.89
C ARG A 133 -7.57 -4.22 15.37
N ARG A 134 -8.54 -3.52 14.78
CA ARG A 134 -9.96 -3.67 15.11
C ARG A 134 -10.51 -5.03 14.68
N ASP A 135 -10.05 -5.54 13.54
CA ASP A 135 -10.52 -6.80 12.97
C ASP A 135 -9.84 -8.01 13.64
N ALA A 136 -8.61 -7.88 14.14
CA ALA A 136 -7.92 -8.93 14.89
C ALA A 136 -8.56 -9.22 16.25
N ASP A 137 -9.13 -8.21 16.91
CA ASP A 137 -9.84 -8.36 18.19
C ASP A 137 -11.03 -7.39 18.28
N PRO A 138 -12.18 -7.77 17.67
CA PRO A 138 -13.36 -6.92 17.63
C PRO A 138 -14.00 -6.77 19.02
N ASP A 139 -13.88 -7.77 19.89
CA ASP A 139 -14.52 -7.76 21.19
C ASP A 139 -13.76 -6.91 22.20
N ARG A 140 -12.43 -6.93 22.19
CA ARG A 140 -11.62 -5.97 22.95
C ARG A 140 -11.88 -4.54 22.50
N THR A 141 -12.05 -4.31 21.21
CA THR A 141 -12.41 -2.97 20.70
C THR A 141 -13.75 -2.50 21.26
N LYS A 142 -14.77 -3.38 21.29
CA LYS A 142 -16.07 -3.08 21.91
C LYS A 142 -15.94 -2.84 23.41
N GLN A 143 -15.13 -3.63 24.12
CA GLN A 143 -14.89 -3.47 25.56
C GLN A 143 -14.23 -2.12 25.86
N ILE A 144 -13.15 -1.78 25.16
CA ILE A 144 -12.48 -0.47 25.31
C ILE A 144 -13.46 0.68 25.05
N SER A 145 -14.30 0.56 24.01
CA SER A 145 -15.32 1.57 23.72
C SER A 145 -16.36 1.69 24.84
N LYS A 146 -16.82 0.56 25.40
CA LYS A 146 -17.74 0.53 26.55
C LYS A 146 -17.10 1.12 27.81
N GLU A 147 -15.88 0.75 28.14
CA GLU A 147 -15.12 1.27 29.29
C GLU A 147 -14.88 2.77 29.16
N TRP A 148 -14.53 3.23 27.96
CA TRP A 148 -14.39 4.67 27.69
C TRP A 148 -15.72 5.38 27.90
N ALA A 149 -16.82 4.82 27.38
CA ALA A 149 -18.16 5.39 27.53
C ALA A 149 -18.64 5.42 28.99
N ALA A 150 -18.29 4.41 29.79
CA ALA A 150 -18.59 4.34 31.21
C ALA A 150 -17.79 5.39 32.00
N ARG A 151 -16.48 5.50 31.75
CA ARG A 151 -15.61 6.50 32.38
C ARG A 151 -15.97 7.94 31.99
N ASN A 152 -16.53 8.15 30.80
CA ASN A 152 -16.88 9.46 30.26
C ASN A 152 -18.39 9.71 30.25
N LYS A 153 -19.14 9.15 31.21
CA LYS A 153 -20.61 9.28 31.25
C LYS A 153 -21.07 10.74 31.31
N GLU A 154 -20.48 11.54 32.22
CA GLU A 154 -20.82 12.97 32.35
C GLU A 154 -20.45 13.77 31.11
N ARG A 155 -19.26 13.54 30.55
CA ARG A 155 -18.84 14.19 29.30
C ARG A 155 -19.80 13.88 28.14
N ARG A 156 -20.32 12.66 28.06
CA ARG A 156 -21.33 12.29 27.05
C ARG A 156 -22.68 12.96 27.32
N ALA A 157 -23.08 13.08 28.58
CA ALA A 157 -24.30 13.78 28.96
C ALA A 157 -24.21 15.28 28.65
N GLU A 158 -23.08 15.90 28.97
CA GLU A 158 -22.79 17.30 28.64
C GLU A 158 -22.83 17.55 27.13
N LEU A 159 -22.17 16.71 26.32
CA LEU A 159 -22.26 16.78 24.86
C LEU A 159 -23.71 16.67 24.35
N GLN A 160 -24.55 15.85 25.01
CA GLN A 160 -25.98 15.80 24.68
C GLN A 160 -26.73 17.06 25.11
N ARG A 161 -26.41 17.65 26.26
CA ARG A 161 -26.99 18.94 26.71
C ARG A 161 -26.64 20.06 25.73
N THR A 162 -25.38 20.18 25.34
CA THR A 162 -24.92 21.15 24.33
C THR A 162 -25.55 20.91 22.96
N ARG A 163 -25.77 19.66 22.56
CA ARG A 163 -26.48 19.39 21.30
C ARG A 163 -27.96 19.78 21.36
N ARG A 164 -28.59 19.65 22.53
CA ARG A 164 -30.00 20.02 22.78
C ARG A 164 -30.20 21.49 23.11
N SER A 165 -29.13 22.25 23.37
CA SER A 165 -29.24 23.67 23.72
C SER A 165 -29.66 24.53 22.53
N ASP A 166 -29.42 24.07 21.30
CA ASP A 166 -29.99 24.67 20.10
C ASP A 166 -31.38 24.06 19.80
N PRO A 167 -32.48 24.83 19.97
CA PRO A 167 -33.83 24.32 19.75
C PRO A 167 -34.08 23.90 18.29
N GLY A 168 -33.48 24.58 17.31
CA GLY A 168 -33.70 24.30 15.89
C GLY A 168 -33.11 22.96 15.46
N THR A 169 -31.84 22.73 15.81
CA THR A 169 -31.19 21.42 15.59
C THR A 169 -31.92 20.32 16.34
N TYR A 170 -32.31 20.53 17.60
CA TYR A 170 -33.02 19.51 18.36
C TYR A 170 -34.41 19.16 17.79
N GLN A 171 -35.19 20.14 17.34
CA GLN A 171 -36.48 19.90 16.71
C GLN A 171 -36.33 19.09 15.41
N SER A 172 -35.38 19.46 14.54
CA SER A 172 -35.12 18.69 13.32
C SER A 172 -34.71 17.24 13.61
N GLU A 173 -33.88 17.00 14.64
CA GLU A 173 -33.54 15.65 15.08
C GLU A 173 -34.78 14.85 15.55
N LEU A 174 -35.70 15.50 16.28
CA LEU A 174 -36.95 14.88 16.72
C LEU A 174 -37.87 14.53 15.54
N GLU A 175 -37.96 15.40 14.54
CA GLU A 175 -38.75 15.18 13.32
C GLU A 175 -38.21 14.00 12.50
N VAL A 176 -36.90 13.93 12.31
CA VAL A 176 -36.24 12.79 11.63
C VAL A 176 -36.52 11.48 12.39
N ASN A 177 -36.43 11.50 13.71
CA ASN A 177 -36.77 10.34 14.54
C ASN A 177 -38.25 9.95 14.44
N ALA A 178 -39.16 10.92 14.42
CA ALA A 178 -40.59 10.68 14.24
C ALA A 178 -40.89 10.10 12.85
N ALA A 179 -40.26 10.63 11.80
CA ALA A 179 -40.36 10.11 10.43
C ALA A 179 -39.85 8.67 10.33
N ALA A 180 -38.69 8.36 10.93
CA ALA A 180 -38.15 7.01 10.98
C ALA A 180 -39.10 6.01 11.68
N ARG A 181 -39.73 6.43 12.78
CA ARG A 181 -40.75 5.62 13.48
C ARG A 181 -42.01 5.41 12.62
N ARG A 182 -42.46 6.44 11.89
CA ARG A 182 -43.58 6.32 10.93
C ARG A 182 -43.25 5.32 9.82
N LEU A 183 -42.07 5.43 9.21
CA LEU A 183 -41.60 4.51 8.18
C LEU A 183 -41.52 3.06 8.68
N LYS A 184 -40.94 2.83 9.87
CA LYS A 184 -40.86 1.49 10.46
C LYS A 184 -42.24 0.86 10.67
N ARG A 185 -43.23 1.64 11.12
CA ARG A 185 -44.62 1.18 11.27
C ARG A 185 -45.27 0.86 9.92
N SER A 186 -45.03 1.71 8.91
CA SER A 186 -45.55 1.51 7.55
C SER A 186 -45.01 0.21 6.93
N LEU A 187 -43.69 -0.01 6.98
CA LEU A 187 -43.05 -1.24 6.48
C LEU A 187 -43.62 -2.48 7.17
N ARG A 188 -43.77 -2.45 8.50
CA ARG A 188 -44.36 -3.55 9.25
C ARG A 188 -45.79 -3.86 8.82
N ARG A 189 -46.63 -2.84 8.57
CA ARG A 189 -48.01 -3.04 8.08
C ARG A 189 -48.04 -3.64 6.67
N ALA A 190 -47.09 -3.27 5.81
CA ALA A 190 -46.95 -3.82 4.47
C ALA A 190 -46.29 -5.21 4.43
N GLY A 191 -45.97 -5.81 5.57
CA GLY A 191 -45.21 -7.08 5.63
C GLY A 191 -43.76 -6.95 5.15
N LEU A 192 -43.26 -5.72 4.95
CA LEU A 192 -41.92 -5.46 4.44
C LEU A 192 -40.91 -5.41 5.60
N PRO A 193 -39.67 -5.90 5.38
CA PRO A 193 -38.62 -5.82 6.38
C PRO A 193 -38.30 -4.35 6.73
N PRO A 194 -37.89 -4.05 7.97
CA PRO A 194 -37.51 -2.69 8.35
C PRO A 194 -36.30 -2.23 7.54
N LYS A 195 -36.20 -0.92 7.28
CA LYS A 195 -35.05 -0.31 6.61
C LYS A 195 -33.75 -0.70 7.34
N ARG A 196 -32.87 -1.45 6.67
CA ARG A 196 -31.52 -1.73 7.18
C ARG A 196 -30.70 -0.45 7.12
N LEU A 197 -30.30 0.09 8.27
CA LEU A 197 -29.51 1.34 8.36
C LEU A 197 -28.11 1.16 7.75
N HIS A 198 -27.55 -0.03 7.91
CA HIS A 198 -26.34 -0.47 7.24
C HIS A 198 -26.65 -1.81 6.59
N PRO A 199 -26.85 -1.87 5.26
CA PRO A 199 -27.12 -3.13 4.56
C PRO A 199 -26.05 -4.18 4.82
N THR A 200 -24.80 -3.73 4.98
CA THR A 200 -23.63 -4.53 5.39
C THR A 200 -22.81 -3.74 6.41
N THR A 201 -22.30 -4.44 7.42
CA THR A 201 -21.43 -3.81 8.42
C THR A 201 -20.09 -3.41 7.77
N ALA A 202 -19.35 -2.50 8.40
CA ALA A 202 -18.02 -2.14 7.88
C ALA A 202 -17.04 -3.32 7.90
N ALA A 203 -17.21 -4.26 8.84
CA ALA A 203 -16.42 -5.48 8.91
C ALA A 203 -16.78 -6.44 7.77
N GLU A 204 -18.08 -6.68 7.52
CA GLU A 204 -18.55 -7.47 6.38
C GLU A 204 -18.06 -6.90 5.06
N ARG A 205 -18.14 -5.58 4.86
CA ARG A 205 -17.63 -4.94 3.63
C ARG A 205 -16.15 -5.24 3.39
N ARG A 206 -15.33 -5.19 4.43
CA ARG A 206 -13.89 -5.53 4.33
C ARG A 206 -13.65 -7.03 4.11
N VAL A 207 -14.53 -7.90 4.60
CA VAL A 207 -14.47 -9.32 4.29
C VAL A 207 -14.82 -9.54 2.82
N HIS A 208 -15.92 -8.97 2.34
CA HIS A 208 -16.34 -9.08 0.95
C HIS A 208 -15.31 -8.48 -0.01
N GLU A 209 -14.66 -7.38 0.35
CA GLU A 209 -13.58 -6.77 -0.42
C GLU A 209 -12.38 -7.72 -0.54
N ARG A 210 -11.95 -8.33 0.58
CA ARG A 210 -10.88 -9.35 0.54
C ARG A 210 -11.26 -10.59 -0.25
N GLU A 211 -12.49 -11.07 -0.09
CA GLU A 211 -13.00 -12.20 -0.86
C GLU A 211 -13.09 -11.87 -2.36
N ALA A 212 -13.51 -10.66 -2.70
CA ALA A 212 -13.53 -10.17 -4.07
C ALA A 212 -12.11 -10.09 -4.64
N ASP A 213 -11.16 -9.54 -3.89
CA ASP A 213 -9.75 -9.48 -4.32
C ASP A 213 -9.19 -10.89 -4.57
N VAL A 214 -9.46 -11.85 -3.69
CA VAL A 214 -9.07 -13.25 -3.88
C VAL A 214 -9.76 -13.84 -5.11
N TYR A 215 -11.05 -13.55 -5.30
CA TYR A 215 -11.85 -14.05 -6.42
C TYR A 215 -11.34 -13.50 -7.77
N PHE A 216 -11.09 -12.20 -7.87
CA PHE A 216 -10.77 -11.53 -9.14
C PHE A 216 -9.28 -11.63 -9.51
N ASN A 217 -8.39 -11.79 -8.53
CA ASN A 217 -6.95 -11.95 -8.78
C ASN A 217 -6.51 -13.42 -8.89
N ASP A 218 -7.44 -14.38 -8.82
CA ASP A 218 -7.13 -15.78 -9.07
C ASP A 218 -6.79 -16.03 -10.55
N LEU A 219 -5.52 -16.36 -10.80
CA LEU A 219 -4.98 -16.59 -12.14
C LEU A 219 -5.59 -17.82 -12.84
N SER A 220 -6.10 -18.79 -12.08
CA SER A 220 -6.72 -20.01 -12.66
C SER A 220 -8.16 -19.78 -13.10
N ARG A 221 -8.79 -18.70 -12.61
CA ARG A 221 -10.22 -18.46 -12.76
C ARG A 221 -10.69 -18.20 -14.19
N PRO A 222 -9.99 -17.41 -15.03
CA PRO A 222 -10.42 -17.23 -16.42
C PRO A 222 -10.48 -18.55 -17.19
N GLU A 223 -9.51 -19.45 -16.96
CA GLU A 223 -9.47 -20.76 -17.60
C GLU A 223 -10.52 -21.71 -17.01
N HIS A 224 -10.74 -21.69 -15.68
CA HIS A 224 -11.84 -22.42 -15.05
C HIS A 224 -13.21 -22.06 -15.65
N LEU A 225 -13.49 -20.76 -15.76
CA LEU A 225 -14.74 -20.27 -16.36
C LEU A 225 -14.86 -20.67 -17.82
N ARG A 226 -13.76 -20.61 -18.59
CA ARG A 226 -13.75 -21.07 -19.98
C ARG A 226 -14.05 -22.56 -20.09
N GLN A 227 -13.38 -23.40 -19.30
CA GLN A 227 -13.63 -24.85 -19.28
C GLN A 227 -15.09 -25.14 -18.91
N PHE A 228 -15.63 -24.43 -17.91
CA PHE A 228 -17.00 -24.60 -17.47
C PHE A 228 -18.01 -24.25 -18.56
N THR A 229 -17.83 -23.09 -19.21
CA THR A 229 -18.71 -22.64 -20.30
C THR A 229 -18.68 -23.62 -21.47
N VAL A 230 -17.49 -24.01 -21.95
CA VAL A 230 -17.37 -24.96 -23.06
C VAL A 230 -18.00 -26.31 -22.70
N PHE A 231 -17.81 -26.78 -21.47
CA PHE A 231 -18.43 -28.03 -21.00
C PHE A 231 -19.95 -27.94 -20.95
N ALA A 232 -20.49 -26.88 -20.34
CA ALA A 232 -21.94 -26.68 -20.20
C ALA A 232 -22.63 -26.52 -21.56
N GLU A 233 -22.03 -25.78 -22.49
CA GLU A 233 -22.52 -25.62 -23.86
C GLU A 233 -22.47 -26.94 -24.63
N SER A 234 -21.33 -27.64 -24.59
CA SER A 234 -21.16 -28.94 -25.27
C SER A 234 -22.15 -29.98 -24.74
N LEU A 235 -22.38 -30.00 -23.42
CA LEU A 235 -23.36 -30.87 -22.79
C LEU A 235 -24.78 -30.51 -23.24
N THR A 236 -25.11 -29.22 -23.26
CA THR A 236 -26.44 -28.77 -23.67
C THR A 236 -26.71 -29.08 -25.14
N GLU A 237 -25.76 -28.80 -26.03
CA GLU A 237 -25.85 -29.14 -27.44
C GLU A 237 -25.99 -30.66 -27.65
N HIS A 238 -25.17 -31.45 -26.95
CA HIS A 238 -25.24 -32.90 -27.03
C HIS A 238 -26.60 -33.45 -26.61
N MET A 239 -27.15 -32.93 -25.50
CA MET A 239 -28.45 -33.33 -24.97
C MET A 239 -29.62 -32.89 -25.87
N LEU A 240 -29.56 -31.70 -26.47
CA LEU A 240 -30.59 -31.23 -27.41
C LEU A 240 -30.62 -32.08 -28.68
N LYS A 241 -29.44 -32.44 -29.21
CA LYS A 241 -29.31 -33.22 -30.45
C LYS A 241 -29.60 -34.71 -30.25
N ASN A 242 -29.18 -35.30 -29.14
CA ASN A 242 -29.22 -36.75 -28.92
C ASN A 242 -30.15 -37.21 -27.79
N GLY A 243 -30.87 -36.28 -27.15
CA GLY A 243 -31.63 -36.55 -25.93
C GLY A 243 -32.66 -37.67 -26.05
N ALA A 244 -33.35 -37.79 -27.19
CA ALA A 244 -34.31 -38.88 -27.44
C ALA A 244 -33.63 -40.26 -27.43
N ARG A 245 -32.57 -40.42 -28.24
CA ARG A 245 -31.78 -41.66 -28.32
C ARG A 245 -31.13 -42.01 -26.98
N MET A 246 -30.65 -41.01 -26.25
CA MET A 246 -30.08 -41.25 -24.93
C MET A 246 -31.13 -41.65 -23.89
N ARG A 247 -32.37 -41.14 -24.01
CA ARG A 247 -33.48 -41.53 -23.13
C ARG A 247 -33.89 -42.99 -23.38
N GLU A 248 -33.88 -43.44 -24.62
CA GLU A 248 -34.07 -44.87 -24.97
C GLU A 248 -32.98 -45.75 -24.35
N PHE A 249 -31.71 -45.36 -24.51
CA PHE A 249 -30.59 -46.04 -23.87
C PHE A 249 -30.76 -46.11 -22.35
N ALA A 250 -31.10 -45.00 -21.71
CA ALA A 250 -31.27 -44.92 -20.26
C ALA A 250 -32.43 -45.80 -19.76
N LYS A 251 -33.55 -45.88 -20.50
CA LYS A 251 -34.66 -46.79 -20.19
C LYS A 251 -34.23 -48.25 -20.28
N ALA A 252 -33.60 -48.64 -21.39
CA ALA A 252 -33.11 -50.01 -21.59
C ALA A 252 -32.10 -50.42 -20.50
N TYR A 253 -31.23 -49.49 -20.09
CA TYR A 253 -30.27 -49.71 -19.01
C TYR A 253 -30.97 -49.93 -17.66
N VAL A 254 -31.96 -49.09 -17.31
CA VAL A 254 -32.72 -49.23 -16.05
C VAL A 254 -33.53 -50.53 -16.03
N GLU A 255 -34.15 -50.92 -17.14
CA GLU A 255 -34.87 -52.19 -17.26
C GLU A 255 -33.94 -53.40 -17.08
N THR A 256 -32.77 -53.38 -17.71
CA THR A 256 -31.76 -54.43 -17.56
C THR A 256 -31.28 -54.53 -16.12
N ARG A 257 -31.01 -53.38 -15.49
CA ARG A 257 -30.61 -53.27 -14.08
C ARG A 257 -31.65 -53.85 -13.12
N ALA A 258 -32.93 -53.63 -13.40
CA ALA A 258 -34.03 -54.21 -12.62
C ALA A 258 -34.09 -55.74 -12.77
N ARG A 259 -33.87 -56.28 -13.98
CA ARG A 259 -33.86 -57.73 -14.23
C ARG A 259 -32.76 -58.46 -13.46
N ILE A 260 -31.62 -57.81 -13.24
CA ILE A 260 -30.49 -58.38 -12.47
C ILE A 260 -30.56 -58.07 -10.97
N GLY A 261 -31.67 -57.52 -10.47
CA GLY A 261 -31.89 -57.30 -9.03
C GLY A 261 -31.12 -56.14 -8.40
N LEU A 262 -30.56 -55.23 -9.19
CA LEU A 262 -29.86 -54.05 -8.67
C LEU A 262 -30.84 -52.93 -8.25
N PRO A 263 -30.45 -52.05 -7.31
CA PRO A 263 -31.32 -50.96 -6.85
C PRO A 263 -31.79 -50.06 -8.00
N PRO A 264 -33.05 -49.62 -8.00
CA PRO A 264 -33.60 -48.77 -9.05
C PRO A 264 -32.91 -47.40 -9.04
N VAL A 265 -32.58 -46.90 -10.23
CA VAL A 265 -32.01 -45.56 -10.42
C VAL A 265 -32.88 -44.80 -11.43
N PRO A 266 -33.16 -43.50 -11.20
CA PRO A 266 -33.97 -42.72 -12.13
C PRO A 266 -33.36 -42.70 -13.53
N VAL A 267 -34.20 -42.87 -14.56
CA VAL A 267 -33.79 -42.78 -15.98
C VAL A 267 -33.07 -41.47 -16.28
N GLU A 268 -33.54 -40.35 -15.71
CA GLU A 268 -32.86 -39.05 -15.84
C GLU A 268 -31.42 -39.10 -15.33
N THR A 269 -31.15 -39.76 -14.21
CA THR A 269 -29.79 -39.81 -13.65
C THR A 269 -28.84 -40.53 -14.60
N ILE A 270 -29.27 -41.64 -15.18
CA ILE A 270 -28.48 -42.39 -16.17
C ILE A 270 -28.30 -41.59 -17.46
N LEU A 271 -29.36 -40.93 -17.93
CA LEU A 271 -29.36 -40.06 -19.10
C LEU A 271 -28.28 -38.97 -19.00
N TYR A 272 -28.30 -38.18 -17.93
CA TYR A 272 -27.35 -37.09 -17.75
C TYR A 272 -25.95 -37.58 -17.39
N ALA A 273 -25.82 -38.68 -16.64
CA ALA A 273 -24.52 -39.30 -16.38
C ALA A 273 -23.84 -39.73 -17.68
N ARG A 274 -24.58 -40.38 -18.60
CA ARG A 274 -24.04 -40.78 -19.91
C ARG A 274 -23.70 -39.58 -20.79
N GLY A 275 -24.49 -38.51 -20.72
CA GLY A 275 -24.20 -37.27 -21.46
C GLY A 275 -22.92 -36.60 -20.98
N VAL A 276 -22.74 -36.52 -19.66
CA VAL A 276 -21.51 -36.03 -19.04
C VAL A 276 -20.32 -36.88 -19.50
N GLU A 277 -20.40 -38.20 -19.39
CA GLU A 277 -19.33 -39.13 -19.81
C GLU A 277 -18.89 -38.87 -21.25
N ILE A 278 -19.82 -38.85 -22.20
CA ILE A 278 -19.52 -38.64 -23.63
C ILE A 278 -18.87 -37.27 -23.87
N VAL A 279 -19.35 -36.23 -23.21
CA VAL A 279 -18.81 -34.87 -23.38
C VAL A 279 -17.43 -34.78 -22.74
N THR A 280 -17.23 -35.39 -21.57
CA THR A 280 -15.93 -35.42 -20.90
C THR A 280 -14.88 -36.18 -21.71
N GLU A 281 -15.24 -37.30 -22.36
CA GLU A 281 -14.29 -38.05 -23.21
C GLU A 281 -13.86 -37.25 -24.44
N ARG A 282 -14.75 -36.40 -24.97
CA ARG A 282 -14.47 -35.56 -26.15
C ARG A 282 -13.64 -34.33 -25.82
N MET A 283 -13.73 -33.83 -24.59
CA MET A 283 -13.01 -32.65 -24.15
C MET A 283 -11.60 -33.01 -23.68
N ARG A 284 -10.57 -32.46 -24.33
CA ARG A 284 -9.16 -32.75 -24.01
C ARG A 284 -8.63 -32.04 -22.74
N ARG A 285 -9.38 -31.11 -22.13
CA ARG A 285 -8.97 -30.30 -20.96
C ARG A 285 -10.16 -29.96 -20.08
N ILE A 286 -10.27 -30.64 -18.94
CA ILE A 286 -11.36 -30.50 -17.95
C ILE A 286 -10.79 -30.56 -16.52
N ASP A 287 -9.48 -30.36 -16.41
CA ASP A 287 -8.69 -30.54 -15.20
C ASP A 287 -9.03 -29.53 -14.10
N LEU A 288 -9.68 -28.42 -14.44
CA LEU A 288 -10.11 -27.41 -13.47
C LEU A 288 -11.55 -27.61 -13.00
N LEU A 289 -12.36 -28.45 -13.65
CA LEU A 289 -13.76 -28.62 -13.25
C LEU A 289 -13.90 -29.52 -12.02
N THR A 290 -14.66 -29.04 -11.05
CA THR A 290 -15.06 -29.81 -9.88
C THR A 290 -16.35 -30.58 -10.15
N SER A 291 -16.65 -31.55 -9.29
CA SER A 291 -17.96 -32.24 -9.31
C SER A 291 -19.13 -31.27 -9.12
N HIS A 292 -18.93 -30.16 -8.40
CA HIS A 292 -19.93 -29.12 -8.24
C HIS A 292 -20.22 -28.40 -9.56
N ASP A 293 -19.18 -28.10 -10.32
CA ASP A 293 -19.29 -27.45 -11.63
C ASP A 293 -20.02 -28.36 -12.62
N VAL A 294 -19.68 -29.65 -12.66
CA VAL A 294 -20.40 -30.63 -13.49
C VAL A 294 -21.87 -30.72 -13.10
N ALA A 295 -22.18 -30.75 -11.79
CA ALA A 295 -23.56 -30.76 -11.32
C ALA A 295 -24.30 -29.46 -11.69
N ALA A 296 -23.62 -28.31 -11.67
CA ALA A 296 -24.19 -27.02 -12.09
C ALA A 296 -24.50 -27.00 -13.59
N ALA A 297 -23.59 -27.49 -14.42
CA ALA A 297 -23.79 -27.64 -15.86
C ALA A 297 -24.99 -28.56 -16.15
N VAL A 298 -25.10 -29.72 -15.48
CA VAL A 298 -26.26 -30.62 -15.63
C VAL A 298 -27.58 -29.92 -15.25
N ARG A 299 -27.60 -29.12 -14.17
CA ARG A 299 -28.79 -28.35 -13.79
C ARG A 299 -29.17 -27.31 -14.85
N SER A 300 -28.18 -26.62 -15.43
CA SER A 300 -28.39 -25.66 -16.51
C SER A 300 -28.93 -26.34 -17.77
N THR A 301 -28.31 -27.45 -18.21
CA THR A 301 -28.78 -28.24 -19.35
C THR A 301 -30.20 -28.77 -19.14
N LYS A 302 -30.54 -29.24 -17.93
CA LYS A 302 -31.92 -29.64 -17.59
C LYS A 302 -32.92 -28.51 -17.80
N ALA A 303 -32.57 -27.29 -17.40
CA ALA A 303 -33.43 -26.13 -17.57
C ALA A 303 -33.63 -25.78 -19.06
N GLU A 304 -32.56 -25.82 -19.85
CA GLU A 304 -32.64 -25.55 -21.29
C GLU A 304 -33.40 -26.63 -22.05
N MET A 305 -33.19 -27.91 -21.76
CA MET A 305 -33.96 -29.03 -22.34
C MET A 305 -35.46 -28.86 -22.11
N ARG A 306 -35.87 -28.44 -20.90
CA ARG A 306 -37.28 -28.18 -20.57
C ARG A 306 -37.82 -26.96 -21.31
N ARG A 307 -36.98 -25.95 -21.54
CA ARG A 307 -37.35 -24.76 -22.31
C ARG A 307 -37.60 -25.13 -23.77
N ASP A 308 -36.71 -25.89 -24.36
CA ASP A 308 -36.83 -26.39 -25.73
C ASP A 308 -38.05 -27.31 -25.90
N GLU A 309 -38.27 -28.26 -24.99
CA GLU A 309 -39.48 -29.11 -25.01
C GLU A 309 -40.77 -28.27 -24.97
N ARG A 310 -40.84 -27.23 -24.12
CA ARG A 310 -41.99 -26.32 -24.07
C ARG A 310 -42.14 -25.49 -25.35
N GLN A 311 -41.04 -25.04 -25.93
CA GLN A 311 -41.09 -24.27 -27.17
C GLN A 311 -41.63 -25.12 -28.32
N ARG A 312 -41.14 -26.36 -28.47
CA ARG A 312 -41.65 -27.30 -29.48
C ARG A 312 -43.12 -27.65 -29.28
N GLN A 313 -43.58 -27.77 -28.03
CA GLN A 313 -45.00 -27.97 -27.73
C GLN A 313 -45.82 -26.76 -28.20
N PHE A 314 -45.36 -25.54 -27.90
CA PHE A 314 -46.02 -24.32 -28.34
C PHE A 314 -46.07 -24.20 -29.87
N ASP A 315 -44.94 -24.46 -30.54
CA ASP A 315 -44.82 -24.42 -32.00
C ASP A 315 -45.68 -25.49 -32.69
N HIS A 316 -46.07 -26.56 -31.98
CA HIS A 316 -46.99 -27.59 -32.49
C HIS A 316 -48.47 -27.19 -32.35
N PHE A 317 -48.79 -26.20 -31.50
CA PHE A 317 -50.15 -25.69 -31.31
C PHE A 317 -50.49 -24.47 -32.19
N VAL A 318 -49.50 -23.85 -32.84
CA VAL A 318 -49.65 -22.72 -33.77
C VAL A 318 -49.68 -23.21 -35.20
#